data_AF-A0A5R2NB62-F1
#
_entry.id   AF-A0A5R2NB62-F1
#
_cell.length_a   1.000
_cell.length_b   1.000
_cell.length_c   1.000
_cell.angle_alpha   90.00
_cell.angle_beta   90.00
_cell.angle_gamma   90.00
#
_symmetry.space_group_name_H-M   'P 1'
#
loop_
_entity.id
_entity.type
_entity.pdbx_description
1 polymer ?
#
loop_
_entity_poly.entity_id
_entity_poly.type
_entity_poly.pdbx_seq_one_letter_code
_entity_poly.pdbx_strand_id
1 'polypeptide(L)'
;MTAKADLSRTDRIVLSVARLWLTLRHPVLVVRFVMKLGYLPNPAAPVRYNELLLWRKILDRNPLFVTLTDKLAAKAHIRETCRDVAVPKTLWSGRDPADLPPDLLTGDVVVKANHG
;
A
#
# COMPACT_ATOMS: atom_id res chain seq x y z
N MET A 1 5.36 -22.82 7.76
CA MET A 1 5.79 -22.65 9.17
C MET A 1 6.96 -21.68 9.19
N THR A 2 6.72 -20.40 9.47
CA THR A 2 7.81 -19.42 9.63
C THR A 2 8.35 -19.57 11.05
N ALA A 3 9.64 -19.88 11.18
CA ALA A 3 10.31 -19.89 12.49
C ALA A 3 10.08 -18.53 13.15
N LYS A 4 9.56 -18.52 14.40
CA LYS A 4 9.52 -17.30 15.19
C LYS A 4 10.98 -16.90 15.42
N ALA A 5 11.35 -15.70 14.99
CA ALA A 5 12.65 -15.13 15.32
C ALA A 5 12.82 -15.16 16.85
N ASP A 6 13.91 -15.75 17.35
CA ASP A 6 14.20 -15.76 18.77
C ASP A 6 14.73 -14.38 19.18
N LEU A 7 13.80 -13.49 19.54
CA LEU A 7 14.12 -12.13 19.95
C LEU A 7 14.62 -12.12 21.40
N SER A 8 15.81 -11.54 21.60
CA SER A 8 16.39 -11.32 22.91
C SER A 8 15.51 -10.41 23.77
N ARG A 9 15.69 -10.42 25.10
CA ARG A 9 15.02 -9.48 26.02
C ARG A 9 15.28 -8.02 25.62
N THR A 10 16.49 -7.71 25.18
CA THR A 10 16.87 -6.37 24.74
C THR A 10 16.07 -5.95 23.50
N ASP A 11 15.94 -6.82 22.50
CA ASP A 11 15.17 -6.53 21.28
C ASP A 11 13.70 -6.25 21.60
N ARG A 12 13.12 -7.02 22.53
CA ARG A 12 11.73 -6.81 22.97
C ARG A 12 11.56 -5.45 23.63
N ILE A 13 12.49 -5.04 24.48
CA ILE A 13 12.46 -3.71 25.12
C ILE A 13 12.56 -2.62 24.05
N VAL A 14 13.52 -2.73 23.14
CA VAL A 14 13.71 -1.76 22.05
C VAL A 14 12.44 -1.62 21.21
N LEU A 15 11.84 -2.76 20.79
CA LEU A 15 10.61 -2.75 20.00
C LEU A 15 9.40 -2.21 20.78
N SER A 16 9.29 -2.49 22.08
CA SER A 16 8.23 -1.94 22.94
C SER A 16 8.35 -0.42 23.07
N VAL A 17 9.56 0.10 23.30
CA VAL A 17 9.83 1.54 23.36
C VAL A 17 9.55 2.19 22.02
N ALA A 18 10.02 1.60 20.91
CA ALA A 18 9.74 2.08 19.57
C ALA A 18 8.23 2.10 19.26
N ARG A 19 7.49 1.06 19.66
CA ARG A 19 6.03 0.99 19.47
C ARG A 19 5.34 2.16 20.19
N LEU A 20 5.70 2.40 21.45
CA LEU A 20 5.12 3.49 22.23
C LEU A 20 5.44 4.84 21.58
N TRP A 21 6.71 5.07 21.23
CA TRP A 21 7.15 6.30 20.60
C TRP A 21 6.43 6.56 19.26
N LEU A 22 6.36 5.57 18.36
CA LEU A 22 5.67 5.69 17.07
C LEU A 22 4.17 5.96 17.26
N THR A 23 3.55 5.31 18.25
CA THR A 23 2.13 5.49 18.57
C THR A 23 1.85 6.93 19.01
N LEU A 24 2.66 7.46 19.93
CA LEU A 24 2.53 8.83 20.43
C LEU A 24 2.90 9.88 19.38
N ARG A 25 3.84 9.58 18.49
CA ARG A 25 4.29 10.49 17.42
C ARG A 25 3.28 10.64 16.28
N HIS A 26 2.41 9.64 16.07
CA HIS A 26 1.44 9.59 14.97
C HIS A 26 -0.01 9.33 15.42
N PRO A 27 -0.55 10.14 16.36
CA PRO A 27 -1.82 9.84 17.02
C PRO A 27 -2.99 9.79 16.03
N VAL A 28 -3.03 10.70 15.05
CA VAL A 28 -4.10 10.73 14.03
C VAL A 28 -4.14 9.45 13.19
N LEU A 29 -2.98 8.94 12.77
CA LEU A 29 -2.91 7.72 11.96
C LEU A 29 -3.27 6.48 12.78
N VAL A 30 -2.82 6.42 14.04
CA VAL A 30 -3.16 5.31 14.93
C VAL A 30 -4.65 5.30 15.28
N VAL A 31 -5.24 6.45 15.64
CA VAL A 31 -6.66 6.55 15.96
C VAL A 31 -7.50 6.12 14.75
N ARG A 32 -7.21 6.63 13.55
CA ARG A 32 -7.92 6.20 12.32
C ARG A 32 -7.76 4.71 12.05
N PHE A 33 -6.58 4.15 12.30
CA PHE A 33 -6.34 2.72 12.19
C PHE A 33 -7.24 1.92 13.15
N VAL A 34 -7.26 2.30 14.42
CA VAL A 34 -8.07 1.64 15.46
C VAL A 34 -9.56 1.75 15.13
N MET A 35 -10.04 2.94 14.76
CA MET A 35 -11.44 3.14 14.39
C MET A 35 -11.87 2.27 13.20
N LYS A 36 -10.97 2.06 12.22
CA LYS A 36 -11.28 1.30 11.00
C LYS A 36 -11.14 -0.22 11.19
N LEU A 37 -10.19 -0.66 12.01
CA LEU A 37 -9.79 -2.07 12.07
C LEU A 37 -10.06 -2.74 13.43
N GLY A 38 -10.40 -1.96 14.46
CA GLY A 38 -10.81 -2.47 15.77
C GLY A 38 -9.69 -2.94 16.69
N TYR A 39 -8.42 -2.66 16.38
CA TYR A 39 -7.29 -3.02 17.25
C TYR A 39 -6.15 -2.01 17.19
N LEU A 40 -5.35 -1.96 18.27
CA LEU A 40 -4.16 -1.12 18.35
C LEU A 40 -3.01 -1.71 17.52
N PRO A 41 -2.46 -0.98 16.53
CA PRO A 41 -1.39 -1.50 15.69
C PRO A 41 -0.09 -1.69 16.47
N ASN A 42 0.80 -2.53 15.93
CA ASN A 42 2.21 -2.57 16.27
C ASN A 42 3.08 -2.08 15.10
N PRO A 43 3.25 -0.75 14.93
CA PRO A 43 4.07 -0.21 13.85
C PRO A 43 5.57 -0.39 14.07
N ALA A 44 6.04 -0.91 15.22
CA ALA A 44 7.47 -1.19 15.43
C ALA A 44 7.86 -2.61 14.97
N ALA A 45 6.91 -3.54 15.03
CA ALA A 45 7.06 -4.90 14.54
C ALA A 45 5.75 -5.35 13.87
N PRO A 46 5.43 -4.82 12.68
CA PRO A 46 4.18 -5.11 11.98
C PRO A 46 4.15 -6.57 11.54
N VAL A 47 3.04 -7.26 11.81
CA VAL A 47 2.84 -8.66 11.39
C VAL A 47 1.68 -8.77 10.39
N ARG A 48 0.67 -7.89 10.53
CA ARG A 48 -0.51 -7.90 9.67
C ARG A 48 -0.32 -6.98 8.48
N TYR A 49 -0.97 -7.31 7.36
CA TYR A 49 -0.99 -6.49 6.15
C TYR A 49 -1.28 -5.00 6.43
N ASN A 50 -2.31 -4.72 7.22
CA ASN A 50 -2.67 -3.33 7.54
C ASN A 50 -1.59 -2.62 8.37
N GLU A 51 -0.91 -3.32 9.28
CA GLU A 51 0.20 -2.75 10.06
C GLU A 51 1.39 -2.45 9.15
N LEU A 52 1.67 -3.29 8.14
CA LEU A 52 2.67 -3.02 7.11
C LEU A 52 2.28 -1.79 6.27
N LEU A 53 1.00 -1.60 5.94
CA LEU A 53 0.56 -0.37 5.28
C LEU A 53 0.74 0.86 6.17
N LEU A 54 0.50 0.74 7.49
CA LEU A 54 0.76 1.81 8.44
C LEU A 54 2.26 2.12 8.54
N TRP A 55 3.11 1.10 8.57
CA TRP A 55 4.58 1.23 8.51
C TRP A 55 5.01 2.06 7.31
N ARG A 56 4.46 1.76 6.12
CA ARG A 56 4.78 2.51 4.90
C ARG A 56 4.49 4.00 5.01
N LYS A 57 3.40 4.36 5.70
CA LYS A 57 2.99 5.76 5.92
C LYS A 57 3.87 6.48 6.92
N ILE A 58 4.33 5.78 7.95
CA ILE A 58 5.04 6.38 9.08
C ILE A 58 6.55 6.44 8.82
N LEU A 59 7.15 5.30 8.44
CA LEU A 59 8.59 5.10 8.42
C LEU A 59 9.18 5.01 7.02
N ASP A 60 8.69 4.06 6.19
CA ASP A 60 9.29 3.75 4.89
C ASP A 60 9.27 4.96 3.96
N ARG A 61 8.09 5.60 3.82
CA ARG A 61 7.86 6.81 3.01
C ARG A 61 8.46 6.75 1.61
N ASN A 62 8.60 5.55 1.05
CA ASN A 62 9.17 5.36 -0.27
C ASN A 62 8.30 6.09 -1.32
N PRO A 63 8.87 7.04 -2.09
CA PRO A 63 8.13 7.79 -3.09
C PRO A 63 7.54 6.91 -4.20
N LEU A 64 8.11 5.74 -4.45
CA LEU A 64 7.58 4.78 -5.42
C LEU A 64 6.16 4.32 -5.08
N PHE A 65 5.75 4.34 -3.81
CA PHE A 65 4.36 3.98 -3.47
C PHE A 65 3.34 4.90 -4.11
N VAL A 66 3.67 6.17 -4.33
CA VAL A 66 2.79 7.10 -5.05
C VAL A 66 2.62 6.64 -6.50
N THR A 67 3.74 6.35 -7.18
CA THR A 67 3.75 5.86 -8.56
C THR A 67 3.01 4.53 -8.70
N LEU A 68 3.24 3.60 -7.77
CA LEU A 68 2.69 2.24 -7.85
C LEU A 68 1.18 2.18 -7.51
N THR A 69 0.63 3.20 -6.84
CA THR A 69 -0.80 3.36 -6.58
C THR A 69 -1.55 4.00 -7.76
N ASP A 70 -0.85 4.69 -8.65
CA ASP A 70 -1.41 5.20 -9.91
C ASP A 70 -1.32 4.12 -10.99
N LYS A 71 -2.46 3.61 -11.48
CA LYS A 71 -2.48 2.47 -12.41
C LYS A 71 -1.81 2.77 -13.75
N LEU A 72 -1.88 4.01 -14.23
CA LEU A 72 -1.23 4.39 -15.49
C LEU A 72 0.28 4.56 -15.28
N ALA A 73 0.69 5.26 -14.23
CA ALA A 73 2.11 5.47 -13.92
C ALA A 73 2.81 4.16 -13.53
N ALA A 74 2.14 3.29 -12.77
CA ALA A 74 2.64 1.95 -12.44
C ALA A 74 2.89 1.12 -13.71
N LYS A 75 1.96 1.14 -14.67
CA LYS A 75 2.15 0.45 -15.96
C LYS A 75 3.36 1.00 -16.73
N ALA A 76 3.56 2.31 -16.75
CA ALA A 76 4.74 2.92 -17.39
C ALA A 76 6.03 2.47 -16.69
N HIS A 77 6.09 2.61 -15.36
CA HIS A 77 7.24 2.22 -14.55
C HIS A 77 7.60 0.74 -14.69
N ILE A 78 6.62 -0.16 -14.69
CA ILE A 78 6.84 -1.61 -14.84
C ILE A 78 7.39 -1.95 -16.23
N ARG A 79 6.87 -1.32 -17.31
CA ARG A 79 7.38 -1.56 -18.67
C ARG A 79 8.85 -1.14 -18.81
N GLU A 80 9.25 -0.07 -18.15
CA GLU A 80 10.62 0.43 -18.18
C GLU A 80 11.57 -0.45 -17.36
N THR A 81 11.13 -0.84 -16.15
CA THR A 81 11.98 -1.51 -15.15
C THR A 81 12.02 -3.02 -15.34
N CYS A 82 10.92 -3.63 -15.77
CA CYS A 82 10.73 -5.08 -15.87
C CYS A 82 10.17 -5.44 -17.25
N ARG A 83 11.02 -5.40 -18.28
CA ARG A 83 10.62 -5.57 -19.70
C ARG A 83 9.95 -6.92 -20.00
N ASP A 84 10.26 -7.95 -19.22
CA ASP A 84 9.73 -9.31 -19.40
C ASP A 84 8.34 -9.51 -18.77
N VAL A 85 7.85 -8.53 -17.99
CA VAL A 85 6.54 -8.62 -17.36
C VAL A 85 5.48 -8.16 -18.34
N ALA A 86 4.55 -9.06 -18.69
CA ALA A 86 3.39 -8.72 -19.49
C ALA A 86 2.50 -7.70 -18.75
N VAL A 87 2.30 -6.52 -19.36
CA VAL A 87 1.45 -5.46 -18.81
C VAL A 87 0.17 -5.33 -19.65
N PRO A 88 -1.02 -5.48 -19.05
CA PRO A 88 -2.28 -5.36 -19.78
C PRO A 88 -2.41 -4.03 -20.55
N LYS A 89 -2.81 -4.10 -21.82
CA LYS A 89 -3.06 -2.93 -22.66
C LYS A 89 -4.13 -2.05 -22.00
N THR A 90 -3.89 -0.76 -21.94
CA THR A 90 -4.93 0.22 -21.58
C THR A 90 -5.72 0.51 -22.85
N LEU A 91 -7.01 0.17 -22.85
CA LEU A 91 -7.89 0.42 -24.00
C LEU A 91 -8.29 1.90 -24.08
N TRP A 92 -8.53 2.52 -22.92
CA TRP A 92 -8.88 3.93 -22.80
C TRP A 92 -8.52 4.47 -21.41
N SER A 93 -8.30 5.79 -21.32
CA SER A 93 -8.19 6.54 -20.06
C SER A 93 -8.71 7.96 -20.25
N GLY A 94 -9.51 8.46 -19.31
CA GLY A 94 -10.04 9.81 -19.32
C GLY A 94 -10.54 10.25 -17.94
N ARG A 95 -11.00 11.49 -17.85
CA ARG A 95 -11.51 12.08 -16.60
C ARG A 95 -13.02 11.98 -16.46
N ASP A 96 -13.73 12.02 -17.59
CA ASP A 96 -15.17 11.87 -17.64
C ASP A 96 -15.53 10.50 -18.26
N PRO A 97 -16.28 9.63 -17.56
CA PRO A 97 -16.74 8.38 -18.14
C PRO A 97 -17.65 8.57 -19.37
N ALA A 98 -18.27 9.74 -19.58
CA ALA A 98 -19.06 10.02 -20.78
C ALA A 98 -18.22 10.11 -22.05
N ASP A 99 -16.92 10.39 -21.93
CA ASP A 99 -15.96 10.43 -23.04
C ASP A 99 -15.50 9.02 -23.47
N LEU A 100 -15.93 7.97 -22.77
CA LEU A 100 -15.55 6.59 -23.06
C LEU A 100 -16.32 6.07 -24.29
N PRO A 101 -15.63 5.64 -25.37
CA PRO A 101 -16.28 5.07 -26.55
C PRO A 101 -17.08 3.80 -26.19
N PRO A 102 -18.41 3.76 -26.44
CA PRO A 102 -19.26 2.63 -26.01
C PRO A 102 -18.87 1.28 -26.60
N ASP A 103 -18.27 1.27 -27.79
CA ASP A 103 -17.74 0.08 -28.46
C ASP A 103 -16.65 -0.61 -27.65
N LEU A 104 -15.84 0.13 -26.88
CA LEU A 104 -14.82 -0.44 -25.98
C LEU A 104 -15.43 -1.22 -24.80
N LEU A 105 -16.72 -1.07 -24.50
CA LEU A 105 -17.41 -1.81 -23.44
C LEU A 105 -18.02 -3.13 -23.91
N THR A 106 -17.98 -3.43 -25.22
CA THR A 106 -18.69 -4.57 -25.80
C THR A 106 -18.03 -5.93 -25.56
N GLY A 107 -16.86 -5.98 -24.93
CA GLY A 107 -16.13 -7.22 -24.62
C GLY A 107 -15.78 -7.36 -23.14
N ASP A 108 -14.89 -8.31 -22.83
CA ASP A 108 -14.40 -8.56 -21.47
C ASP A 108 -13.42 -7.47 -21.03
N VAL A 109 -13.98 -6.37 -20.50
CA VAL A 109 -13.20 -5.22 -20.04
C VAL A 109 -13.34 -4.98 -18.55
N VAL A 110 -12.30 -4.38 -17.97
CA VAL A 110 -12.28 -4.01 -16.56
C VAL A 110 -12.07 -2.51 -16.45
N VAL A 111 -13.09 -1.81 -15.94
CA VAL A 111 -13.03 -0.37 -15.67
C VAL A 111 -12.54 -0.17 -14.24
N LYS A 112 -11.54 0.69 -14.05
CA LYS A 112 -10.99 1.04 -12.73
C LYS A 112 -10.70 2.53 -12.68
N ALA A 113 -10.93 3.13 -11.51
CA ALA A 113 -10.36 4.44 -11.20
C ALA A 113 -8.82 4.36 -11.27
N ASN A 114 -8.16 5.41 -11.76
CA ASN A 114 -6.70 5.40 -11.87
C ASN A 114 -6.03 5.34 -10.48
N HIS A 115 -6.57 6.09 -9.53
CA HIS A 115 -6.13 6.09 -8.14
C HIS A 115 -6.57 4.82 -7.38
N GLY A 116 -5.91 4.53 -6.26
CA GLY A 116 -6.34 3.53 -5.27
C GLY A 116 -5.22 2.65 -4.78
#